data_AF-A0A818DR62-F1
#
_entry.id   AF-A0A818DR62-F1
#
_cell.length_a   1.000
_cell.length_b   1.000
_cell.length_c   1.000
_cell.angle_alpha   90.00
_cell.angle_beta   90.00
_cell.angle_gamma   90.00
#
_symmetry.space_group_name_H-M   'P 1'
#
loop_
_entity.id
_entity.type
_entity.pdbx_description
1 polymer ?
#
loop_
_entity_poly.entity_id
_entity_poly.type
_entity_poly.pdbx_seq_one_letter_code
_entity_poly.pdbx_strand_id
1 'polypeptide(L)'
;MFFESIKRVYIGSQLIYAIGMLLMGYLRHRIAVIIFSAVAGILYSTLFTIPYLLISKYYTSNIFNQLNTDGQIRGIGTDVAVVSSMVFLAQLVLSLTMGAFIHLAGSTVIVTILASILSTCGAIAATHVLYPD
;
A
#
# COMPACT_ATOMS: atom_id res chain seq x y z
N MET A 1 -10.12 -16.78 -8.71
CA MET A 1 -10.43 -15.67 -9.66
C MET A 1 -10.48 -14.28 -9.00
N PHE A 2 -11.15 -14.11 -7.84
CA PHE A 2 -11.30 -12.80 -7.19
C PHE A 2 -9.99 -12.26 -6.58
N PHE A 3 -9.22 -13.09 -5.87
CA PHE A 3 -7.92 -12.71 -5.29
C PHE A 3 -6.91 -12.25 -6.35
N GLU A 4 -6.85 -12.93 -7.49
CA GLU A 4 -6.05 -12.53 -8.64
C GLU A 4 -6.42 -11.15 -9.19
N SER A 5 -7.71 -10.82 -9.25
CA SER A 5 -8.17 -9.48 -9.65
C SER A 5 -7.79 -8.41 -8.62
N ILE A 6 -7.92 -8.69 -7.32
CA ILE A 6 -7.47 -7.78 -6.25
C ILE A 6 -5.97 -7.55 -6.34
N LYS A 7 -5.19 -8.61 -6.52
CA LYS A 7 -3.72 -8.56 -6.67
C LYS A 7 -3.33 -7.67 -7.86
N ARG A 8 -3.96 -7.87 -9.03
CA ARG A 8 -3.72 -7.03 -10.21
C ARG A 8 -4.05 -5.57 -9.98
N VAL A 9 -5.15 -5.26 -9.27
CA VAL A 9 -5.51 -3.88 -8.92
C VAL A 9 -4.48 -3.26 -7.99
N TYR A 10 -4.02 -3.99 -6.96
CA TYR A 10 -2.98 -3.52 -6.05
C TYR A 10 -1.67 -3.23 -6.79
N ILE A 11 -1.15 -4.20 -7.53
CA ILE A 11 0.12 -4.07 -8.29
C ILE A 11 0.00 -2.97 -9.34
N GLY A 12 -1.12 -2.91 -10.07
CA GLY A 12 -1.39 -1.89 -11.07
C GLY A 12 -1.39 -0.48 -10.46
N SER A 13 -2.04 -0.29 -9.32
CA SER A 13 -2.05 1.01 -8.64
C SER A 13 -0.65 1.44 -8.17
N GLN A 14 0.18 0.53 -7.66
CA GLN A 14 1.56 0.80 -7.26
C GLN A 14 2.43 1.17 -8.47
N LEU A 15 2.33 0.43 -9.57
CA LEU A 15 3.10 0.73 -10.78
C LEU A 15 2.73 2.09 -11.38
N ILE A 16 1.42 2.39 -11.48
CA ILE A 16 0.95 3.68 -11.97
C ILE A 16 1.45 4.83 -11.07
N TYR A 17 1.44 4.63 -9.75
CA TYR A 17 1.97 5.60 -8.82
C TYR A 17 3.49 5.78 -8.95
N ALA A 18 4.26 4.68 -9.04
CA ALA A 18 5.71 4.75 -9.22
C ALA A 18 6.10 5.53 -10.49
N ILE A 19 5.41 5.26 -11.60
CA ILE A 19 5.58 6.00 -12.87
C ILE A 19 5.19 7.47 -12.69
N GLY A 20 4.06 7.75 -12.03
CA GLY A 20 3.59 9.10 -11.77
C GLY A 20 4.58 9.93 -10.94
N MET A 21 5.17 9.33 -9.89
CA MET A 21 6.16 10.00 -9.04
C MET A 21 7.50 10.24 -9.77
N LEU A 22 7.93 9.32 -10.65
CA LEU A 22 9.09 9.53 -11.51
C LEU A 22 8.84 10.69 -12.51
N LEU A 23 7.68 10.71 -13.15
CA LEU A 23 7.33 11.76 -14.10
C LEU A 23 7.16 13.11 -13.41
N MET A 24 6.64 13.16 -12.18
CA MET A 24 6.56 14.37 -11.37
C MET A 24 7.95 14.90 -10.97
N GLY A 25 8.91 14.03 -10.69
CA GLY A 25 10.31 14.41 -10.42
C GLY A 25 10.99 15.03 -11.65
N TYR A 26 10.70 14.49 -12.85
CA TYR A 26 11.26 14.95 -14.12
C TYR A 26 10.58 16.24 -14.63
N LEU A 27 9.25 16.23 -14.69
CA LEU A 27 8.42 17.35 -15.11
C LEU A 27 8.18 18.27 -13.90
N ARG A 28 9.08 19.22 -13.66
CA ARG A 28 8.95 20.26 -12.62
C ARG A 28 7.84 21.29 -12.94
N HIS A 29 6.65 20.82 -13.33
CA HIS A 29 5.53 21.63 -13.80
C HIS A 29 4.34 21.58 -12.84
N ARG A 30 3.72 22.74 -12.55
CA ARG A 30 2.68 22.88 -11.51
C ARG A 30 1.42 22.04 -11.79
N ILE A 31 1.05 21.90 -13.07
CA ILE A 31 -0.11 21.11 -13.50
C ILE A 31 0.13 19.60 -13.28
N ALA A 32 1.37 19.14 -13.42
CA ALA A 32 1.71 17.74 -13.24
C ALA A 32 1.38 17.28 -11.82
N VAL A 33 1.69 18.11 -10.81
CA VAL A 33 1.39 17.82 -9.40
C VAL A 33 -0.11 17.63 -9.14
N ILE A 34 -0.98 18.41 -9.80
CA ILE A 34 -2.43 18.32 -9.63
C ILE A 34 -2.95 17.00 -10.20
N ILE A 35 -2.51 16.63 -11.41
CA ILE A 35 -2.90 15.37 -12.05
C ILE A 35 -2.38 14.17 -11.23
N PHE A 36 -1.14 14.21 -10.78
CA PHE A 36 -0.54 13.13 -9.99
C PHE A 36 -1.14 13.01 -8.58
N SER A 37 -1.66 14.09 -8.00
CA SER A 37 -2.40 14.03 -6.74
C SER A 37 -3.64 13.14 -6.84
N ALA A 38 -4.33 13.12 -7.99
CA ALA A 38 -5.48 12.24 -8.20
C ALA A 38 -5.05 10.76 -8.19
N VAL A 39 -3.94 10.44 -8.85
CA VAL A 39 -3.34 9.09 -8.85
C VAL A 39 -2.93 8.66 -7.45
N ALA A 40 -2.32 9.57 -6.67
CA ALA A 40 -1.96 9.32 -5.28
C ALA A 40 -3.20 9.01 -4.40
N GLY A 41 -4.33 9.68 -4.66
CA GLY A 41 -5.59 9.40 -3.99
C GLY A 41 -6.15 8.00 -4.30
N ILE A 42 -6.11 7.58 -5.57
CA ILE A 42 -6.54 6.23 -5.99
C ILE A 42 -5.68 5.16 -5.31
N LEU A 43 -4.36 5.35 -5.30
CA LEU A 43 -3.42 4.47 -4.60
C LEU A 43 -3.79 4.36 -3.11
N TYR A 44 -3.94 5.50 -2.44
CA TYR A 44 -4.23 5.53 -1.01
C TYR A 44 -5.55 4.80 -0.71
N SER A 45 -6.62 5.08 -1.47
CA SER A 45 -7.89 4.36 -1.34
C SER A 45 -7.75 2.85 -1.53
N THR A 46 -6.97 2.44 -2.53
CA THR A 46 -6.70 1.03 -2.82
C THR A 46 -5.94 0.36 -1.67
N LEU A 47 -4.95 1.05 -1.09
CA LEU A 47 -4.12 0.56 0.01
C LEU A 47 -4.93 0.33 1.28
N PHE A 48 -5.94 1.15 1.56
CA PHE A 48 -6.85 0.89 2.68
C PHE A 48 -7.92 -0.14 2.34
N THR A 49 -8.48 -0.13 1.13
CA THR A 49 -9.62 -1.01 0.79
C THR A 49 -9.21 -2.47 0.67
N ILE A 50 -8.09 -2.76 -0.01
CA ILE A 50 -7.66 -4.12 -0.33
C ILE A 50 -7.40 -5.00 0.91
N PRO A 51 -6.63 -4.59 1.94
CA PRO A 51 -6.37 -5.46 3.09
C PRO A 51 -7.64 -5.77 3.90
N TYR A 52 -8.55 -4.80 4.07
CA TYR A 52 -9.82 -5.05 4.76
C TYR A 52 -10.74 -5.99 3.95
N LEU A 53 -10.77 -5.83 2.62
CA LEU A 53 -11.50 -6.74 1.74
C LEU A 53 -10.95 -8.16 1.81
N LEU A 54 -9.62 -8.29 1.86
CA LEU A 54 -8.92 -9.57 2.04
C LEU A 54 -9.32 -10.24 3.35
N ILE A 55 -9.19 -9.52 4.47
CA ILE A 55 -9.54 -10.04 5.81
C ILE A 55 -10.99 -10.53 5.82
N SER A 56 -11.92 -9.70 5.35
CA SER A 56 -13.34 -10.08 5.28
C SER A 56 -13.58 -11.37 4.49
N LYS A 57 -12.87 -11.55 3.37
CA LYS A 57 -12.98 -12.77 2.55
C LYS A 57 -12.32 -13.98 3.19
N TYR A 58 -11.18 -13.82 3.85
CA TYR A 58 -10.56 -14.92 4.59
C TYR A 58 -11.45 -15.42 5.73
N TYR A 59 -12.14 -14.53 6.44
CA TYR A 59 -13.11 -14.92 7.47
C TYR A 59 -14.36 -15.56 6.88
N THR A 60 -14.90 -15.03 5.77
CA THR A 60 -16.09 -15.60 5.10
C THR A 60 -15.81 -16.99 4.50
N SER A 61 -14.59 -17.22 4.01
CA SER A 61 -14.21 -18.50 3.37
C SER A 61 -13.90 -19.62 4.38
N ASN A 62 -14.10 -19.40 5.69
CA ASN A 62 -13.86 -20.38 6.76
C ASN A 62 -12.46 -21.01 6.80
N ILE A 63 -11.47 -20.48 6.06
CA ILE A 63 -10.09 -20.98 6.08
C ILE A 63 -9.49 -20.87 7.49
N PHE A 64 -9.83 -19.81 8.24
CA PHE A 64 -9.44 -19.68 9.63
C PHE A 64 -10.11 -20.71 10.56
N ASN A 65 -11.27 -21.23 10.20
CA ASN A 65 -12.00 -22.19 11.02
C ASN A 65 -11.47 -23.62 10.88
N GLN A 66 -10.83 -23.95 9.75
CA GLN A 66 -10.16 -25.26 9.57
C GLN A 66 -8.83 -25.38 10.32
N LEU A 67 -8.20 -24.26 10.70
CA LEU A 67 -6.92 -24.23 11.42
C LEU A 67 -7.07 -24.13 12.94
N ASN A 68 -8.27 -23.82 13.44
CA ASN A 68 -8.53 -23.67 14.87
C ASN A 68 -8.86 -25.04 15.51
N THR A 69 -7.82 -25.84 15.76
CA THR A 69 -7.92 -27.02 16.65
C THR A 69 -7.84 -26.62 18.14
N ASP A 70 -7.33 -25.42 18.45
CA ASP A 70 -7.00 -24.97 19.83
C ASP A 70 -7.98 -23.96 20.46
N GLY A 71 -9.19 -23.79 19.92
CA GLY A 71 -10.26 -23.01 20.58
C GLY A 71 -10.03 -21.49 20.73
N GLN A 72 -8.92 -20.94 20.24
CA GLN A 72 -8.66 -19.50 20.19
C GLN A 72 -9.27 -18.89 18.92
N ILE A 73 -10.51 -18.40 19.03
CA ILE A 73 -11.16 -17.67 17.94
C ILE A 73 -10.52 -16.28 17.84
N ARG A 74 -9.54 -16.11 16.95
CA ARG A 74 -9.08 -14.77 16.52
C ARG A 74 -10.27 -14.05 15.89
N GLY A 75 -10.57 -12.85 16.37
CA GLY A 75 -11.71 -12.06 15.92
C GLY A 75 -11.36 -11.16 14.73
N ILE A 76 -12.31 -10.96 13.82
CA ILE A 76 -12.19 -10.02 12.68
C ILE A 76 -11.71 -8.63 13.12
N GLY A 77 -12.16 -8.19 14.29
CA GLY A 77 -11.80 -6.88 14.85
C GLY A 77 -10.33 -6.79 15.22
N THR A 78 -9.74 -7.88 15.72
CA THR A 78 -8.31 -7.92 16.07
C THR A 78 -7.43 -7.82 14.83
N ASP A 79 -7.75 -8.56 13.75
CA ASP A 79 -6.98 -8.49 12.51
C ASP A 79 -7.13 -7.13 11.80
N VAL A 80 -8.33 -6.56 11.82
CA VAL A 80 -8.58 -5.19 11.32
C VAL A 80 -7.81 -4.14 12.14
N ALA A 81 -7.78 -4.27 13.47
CA ALA A 81 -7.04 -3.38 14.35
C ALA A 81 -5.53 -3.47 14.09
N VAL A 82 -5.00 -4.67 13.87
CA VAL A 82 -3.59 -4.88 13.50
C VAL A 82 -3.28 -4.20 12.18
N VAL A 83 -4.08 -4.42 11.12
CA VAL A 83 -3.86 -3.75 9.82
C VAL A 83 -3.88 -2.23 9.96
N SER A 84 -4.85 -1.69 10.69
CA SER A 84 -4.94 -0.24 10.94
C SER A 84 -3.69 0.28 11.67
N SER A 85 -3.23 -0.43 12.70
CA SER A 85 -2.03 -0.06 13.47
C SER A 85 -0.76 -0.03 12.62
N MET A 86 -0.62 -0.97 11.67
CA MET A 86 0.53 -1.02 10.75
C MET A 86 0.54 0.20 9.83
N VAL A 87 -0.64 0.64 9.36
CA VAL A 87 -0.72 1.81 8.48
C VAL A 87 -0.43 3.10 9.23
N PHE A 88 -0.95 3.27 10.44
CA PHE A 88 -0.62 4.42 11.28
C PHE A 88 0.86 4.47 11.62
N LEU A 89 1.47 3.32 11.95
CA LEU A 89 2.90 3.24 12.20
C LEU A 89 3.72 3.65 10.97
N ALA A 90 3.35 3.17 9.79
CA ALA A 90 4.03 3.54 8.53
C ALA A 90 3.94 5.06 8.27
N GLN A 91 2.77 5.67 8.51
CA GLN A 91 2.58 7.11 8.36
C GLN A 91 3.42 7.92 9.36
N LEU A 92 3.49 7.48 10.60
CA LEU A 92 4.33 8.10 11.63
C LEU A 92 5.81 8.05 11.23
N VAL A 93 6.30 6.88 10.82
CA VAL A 93 7.70 6.71 10.39
C VAL A 93 8.00 7.59 9.18
N LEU A 94 7.11 7.63 8.19
CA LEU A 94 7.27 8.48 7.01
C LEU A 94 7.30 9.97 7.40
N SER A 95 6.38 10.41 8.28
CA SER A 95 6.31 11.80 8.73
C SER A 95 7.56 12.25 9.49
N LEU A 96 8.11 11.38 10.37
CA LEU A 96 9.33 11.67 11.13
C LEU A 96 10.58 11.72 10.25
N THR A 97 10.66 10.87 9.23
CA THR A 97 11.88 10.71 8.42
C THR A 97 11.93 11.64 7.21
N MET A 98 10.78 12.05 6.66
CA MET A 98 10.72 12.82 5.41
C MET A 98 11.48 14.14 5.49
N GLY A 99 11.37 14.88 6.59
CA GLY A 99 12.07 16.15 6.78
C GLY A 99 13.60 16.00 6.73
N ALA A 100 14.13 14.94 7.35
CA ALA A 100 15.56 14.66 7.35
C ALA A 100 16.07 14.33 5.94
N PHE A 101 15.31 13.53 5.16
CA PHE A 101 15.68 13.22 3.78
C PHE A 101 15.69 14.45 2.88
N ILE A 102 14.70 15.35 3.00
CA ILE A 102 14.65 16.60 2.24
C ILE A 102 15.85 17.49 2.58
N HIS A 103 16.17 17.62 3.87
CA HIS A 103 17.32 18.42 4.32
C HIS A 103 18.65 17.85 3.80
N LEU A 104 18.83 16.53 3.84
CA LEU A 104 20.05 15.87 3.36
C LEU A 104 20.23 16.01 1.84
N ALA A 105 19.16 15.90 1.06
CA ALA A 105 19.23 15.97 -0.41
C ALA A 105 19.21 17.41 -0.95
N GLY A 106 18.82 18.40 -0.15
CA GLY A 106 18.70 19.81 -0.56
C GLY A 106 17.57 20.08 -1.57
N SER A 107 16.71 19.10 -1.85
CA SER A 107 15.64 19.22 -2.84
C SER A 107 14.43 18.35 -2.48
N THR A 108 13.23 18.84 -2.77
CA THR A 108 11.98 18.09 -2.59
C THR A 108 11.79 16.97 -3.61
N VAL A 109 12.62 16.90 -4.65
CA VAL A 109 12.60 15.80 -5.64
C VAL A 109 12.95 14.46 -4.98
N ILE A 110 13.70 14.46 -3.87
CA ILE A 110 14.02 13.21 -3.15
C ILE A 110 12.76 12.48 -2.68
N VAL A 111 11.70 13.23 -2.35
CA VAL A 111 10.39 12.68 -1.94
C VAL A 111 9.80 11.81 -3.03
N THR A 112 9.87 12.27 -4.28
CA THR A 112 9.26 11.55 -5.41
C THR A 112 10.09 10.33 -5.80
N ILE A 113 11.42 10.38 -5.65
CA ILE A 113 12.32 9.25 -5.84
C ILE A 113 12.10 8.18 -4.76
N LEU A 114 12.04 8.57 -3.48
CA LEU A 114 11.76 7.63 -2.39
C LEU A 114 10.38 6.99 -2.58
N ALA A 115 9.36 7.78 -2.91
CA ALA A 115 8.02 7.26 -3.18
C ALA A 115 7.99 6.24 -4.32
N SER A 116 8.74 6.47 -5.42
CA SER A 116 8.80 5.51 -6.53
C SER A 116 9.52 4.22 -6.16
N ILE A 117 10.61 4.30 -5.40
CA ILE A 117 11.35 3.12 -4.90
C ILE A 117 10.46 2.30 -3.95
N LEU A 118 9.85 2.93 -2.95
CA LEU A 118 8.97 2.27 -1.99
C LEU A 118 7.75 1.66 -2.68
N SER A 119 7.17 2.35 -3.66
CA SER A 119 6.02 1.84 -4.42
C SER A 119 6.38 0.65 -5.30
N THR A 120 7.54 0.69 -5.96
CA THR A 120 8.06 -0.44 -6.75
C THR A 120 8.36 -1.65 -5.85
N CYS A 121 8.93 -1.41 -4.68
CA CYS A 121 9.13 -2.45 -3.66
C CYS A 121 7.78 -3.05 -3.23
N GLY A 122 6.76 -2.22 -3.01
CA GLY A 122 5.40 -2.67 -2.71
C GLY A 122 4.78 -3.52 -3.82
N ALA A 123 5.00 -3.17 -5.10
CA ALA A 123 4.55 -3.96 -6.24
C ALA A 123 5.25 -5.34 -6.31
N ILE A 124 6.56 -5.37 -6.07
CA ILE A 124 7.34 -6.62 -6.04
C ILE A 124 6.88 -7.49 -4.87
N ALA A 125 6.76 -6.93 -3.67
CA ALA A 125 6.27 -7.64 -2.49
C ALA A 125 4.89 -8.24 -2.72
N ALA A 126 3.96 -7.50 -3.34
CA ALA A 126 2.63 -7.99 -3.70
C ALA A 126 2.65 -9.13 -4.72
N THR A 127 3.70 -9.25 -5.52
CA THR A 127 3.86 -10.37 -6.46
C THR A 127 4.15 -11.68 -5.70
N HIS A 128 4.92 -11.60 -4.62
CA HIS A 128 5.32 -12.73 -3.76
C HIS A 128 4.24 -13.17 -2.75
N VAL A 129 3.18 -12.40 -2.54
CA VAL A 129 2.05 -12.83 -1.71
C VAL A 129 1.31 -13.95 -2.44
N LEU A 130 1.55 -15.19 -2.00
CA LEU A 130 0.89 -16.41 -2.43
C LEU A 130 -0.49 -16.48 -1.77
N TYR A 131 -1.54 -16.32 -2.57
CA TYR A 131 -2.90 -16.65 -2.14
C TYR A 131 -3.10 -18.15 -2.35
N PRO A 132 -3.59 -18.91 -1.35
CA PRO A 132 -4.04 -20.26 -1.61
C PRO A 132 -5.21 -20.20 -2.61
N ASP A 133 -5.11 -20.99 -3.67
CA ASP A 133 -6.09 -21.10 -4.75
C ASP A 133 -7.51 -21.44 -4.25
#